data_AF-A0A8C9Z842-F1
#
_entry.id   AF-A0A8C9Z842-F1
#
_cell.length_a   1.000
_cell.length_b   1.000
_cell.length_c   1.000
_cell.angle_alpha   90.00
_cell.angle_beta   90.00
_cell.angle_gamma   90.00
#
_symmetry.space_group_name_H-M   'P 1'
#
loop_
_entity.id
_entity.type
_entity.pdbx_description
1 polymer ?
#
loop_
_entity_poly.entity_id
_entity_poly.type
_entity_poly.pdbx_seq_one_letter_code
_entity_poly.pdbx_strand_id
1 'polypeptide(L)'
;VGQWANKAEFLLAVAGQIIGLGNVWRFPYLCYKNGGGVFFVPYLLFLVLCGIPLFLLETSLGQYTSMGGVSAWRTICPLFGGLGYASQVMILHGCVYYIVILAWALFYLTYSFEAELPWSHCNNTWNTEACVLFDHHNQTANVSSLPENATSPVIEFWEREVLRLSSSLDELGPISWKLALCLAVVWLVCYFCVWKGVKSTGKVVYLTATFPYVMLFVLLVRGATLPGATQGIIYYLKPNPTRLADPQVWMDAGTQVFFSYGICLGSLTALGSYNKYNNDCYKDSFLLCLLNSATSFLAGFAIFSVLGFMAEEQGVDIATVAQSGPGLAFIAYPRAVAMMPVPQLWAVCFFLMIIMLGLDTQFVSLEALMTSVTDLYPHLIRRGHRRELLLLFVCIVCFLLGLVMVTPGGLYVFQIYDHFSCSGASLLLLSIFQSLAIGWVYGAERFSANIRDMTGYRPLPVFKLCWKYLTPAVCTVSDPLLLICCHTVFWSPLNLGKGLVAPAWATALGWLLTLSSVSLLPIWAIYALATTPGTLSTLALHYSPGLPLTEKQKEPITDMIQNPIT
;
A
#
# COMPACT_ATOMS: atom_id res chain seq x y z
N VAL A 1 -9.15 14.42 -21.83
CA VAL A 1 -8.72 13.42 -20.83
C VAL A 1 -8.10 12.26 -21.60
N GLY A 2 -6.99 11.69 -21.14
CA GLY A 2 -6.40 10.51 -21.79
C GLY A 2 -7.28 9.29 -21.55
N GLN A 3 -7.40 8.37 -22.50
CA GLN A 3 -7.93 7.03 -22.25
C GLN A 3 -6.77 6.05 -22.30
N TRP A 4 -6.92 4.88 -21.68
CA TRP A 4 -6.00 3.77 -21.88
C TRP A 4 -5.92 3.41 -23.38
N ALA A 5 -4.71 3.14 -23.90
CA ALA A 5 -4.59 2.81 -25.31
C ALA A 5 -5.20 1.43 -25.61
N ASN A 6 -5.13 0.51 -24.66
CA ASN A 6 -5.77 -0.79 -24.73
C ASN A 6 -6.13 -1.33 -23.32
N LYS A 7 -6.88 -2.43 -23.27
CA LYS A 7 -7.34 -3.04 -22.01
C LYS A 7 -6.19 -3.62 -21.18
N ALA A 8 -5.12 -4.09 -21.82
CA ALA A 8 -3.97 -4.64 -21.10
C ALA A 8 -3.23 -3.57 -20.28
N GLU A 9 -3.12 -2.34 -20.79
CA GLU A 9 -2.55 -1.21 -20.04
C GLU A 9 -3.32 -0.93 -18.76
N PHE A 10 -4.66 -0.95 -18.80
CA PHE A 10 -5.50 -0.82 -17.61
C PHE A 10 -5.28 -1.98 -16.63
N LEU A 11 -5.39 -3.23 -17.11
CA LEU A 11 -5.27 -4.40 -16.24
C LEU A 11 -3.89 -4.49 -15.57
N LEU A 12 -2.81 -4.19 -16.31
CA LEU A 12 -1.45 -4.19 -15.77
C LEU A 12 -1.23 -3.02 -14.81
N ALA A 13 -1.76 -1.83 -15.10
CA ALA A 13 -1.67 -0.69 -14.18
C ALA A 13 -2.40 -0.97 -12.85
N VAL A 14 -3.59 -1.59 -12.90
CA VAL A 14 -4.29 -1.98 -11.67
C VAL A 14 -3.59 -3.14 -10.97
N ALA A 15 -3.07 -4.13 -11.71
CA ALA A 15 -2.31 -5.24 -11.13
C ALA A 15 -1.06 -4.73 -10.40
N GLY A 16 -0.28 -3.82 -11.00
CA GLY A 16 0.90 -3.22 -10.36
C GLY A 16 0.55 -2.38 -9.13
N GLN A 17 -0.61 -1.71 -9.11
CA GLN A 17 -1.07 -0.98 -7.93
C GLN A 17 -1.40 -1.90 -6.75
N ILE A 18 -2.09 -3.01 -7.01
CA ILE A 18 -2.58 -3.88 -5.93
C ILE A 18 -1.53 -4.91 -5.50
N ILE A 19 -0.58 -5.22 -6.39
CA ILE A 19 0.51 -6.14 -6.10
C ILE A 19 1.75 -5.33 -5.83
N GLY A 20 1.93 -5.01 -4.56
CA GLY A 20 3.08 -4.25 -4.08
C GLY A 20 3.89 -5.05 -3.06
N LEU A 21 4.73 -4.33 -2.33
CA LEU A 21 5.58 -4.90 -1.28
C LEU A 21 4.77 -5.64 -0.21
N GLY A 22 3.57 -5.15 0.11
CA GLY A 22 2.66 -5.77 1.10
C GLY A 22 2.33 -7.24 0.81
N ASN A 23 2.28 -7.64 -0.46
CA ASN A 23 2.04 -9.03 -0.86
C ASN A 23 3.23 -9.93 -0.54
N VAL A 24 4.45 -9.40 -0.62
CA VAL A 24 5.69 -10.16 -0.44
C VAL A 24 6.13 -10.20 1.01
N TRP A 25 6.14 -9.07 1.72
CA TRP A 25 6.76 -9.03 3.06
C TRP A 25 5.79 -8.98 4.25
N ARG A 26 4.51 -8.69 4.01
CA ARG A 26 3.53 -8.46 5.08
C ARG A 26 2.54 -9.60 5.13
N PHE A 27 1.94 -9.96 4.00
CA PHE A 27 0.99 -11.07 3.94
C PHE A 27 1.57 -12.38 4.48
N PRO A 28 2.78 -12.83 4.07
CA PRO A 28 3.33 -14.09 4.57
C PRO A 28 3.59 -14.04 6.08
N TYR A 29 4.13 -12.92 6.57
CA TYR A 29 4.38 -12.70 7.98
C TYR A 29 3.07 -12.72 8.80
N LEU A 30 2.02 -12.05 8.32
CA LEU A 30 0.71 -12.04 8.99
C LEU A 30 0.08 -13.43 9.04
N CYS A 31 0.20 -14.21 7.96
CA CYS A 31 -0.28 -15.58 7.94
C CYS A 31 0.40 -16.42 9.02
N TYR A 32 1.74 -16.36 9.10
CA TYR A 32 2.51 -17.04 10.14
C TYR A 32 2.11 -16.58 11.56
N LYS A 33 2.17 -15.27 11.84
CA LYS A 33 1.84 -14.67 13.14
C LYS A 33 0.42 -15.03 13.62
N ASN A 34 -0.52 -15.15 12.70
CA ASN A 34 -1.94 -15.30 13.00
C ASN A 34 -2.46 -16.75 12.85
N GLY A 35 -1.57 -17.74 13.02
CA GLY A 35 -1.96 -19.15 13.13
C GLY A 35 -1.90 -19.92 11.81
N GLY A 36 -1.00 -19.52 10.91
CA GLY A 36 -0.72 -20.17 9.64
C GLY A 36 -1.96 -20.26 8.76
N GLY A 37 -2.31 -21.47 8.32
CA GLY A 37 -3.44 -21.73 7.43
C GLY A 37 -4.80 -21.28 7.96
N VAL A 38 -4.95 -21.08 9.27
CA VAL A 38 -6.20 -20.61 9.87
C VAL A 38 -6.47 -19.14 9.55
N PHE A 39 -5.43 -18.34 9.30
CA PHE A 39 -5.55 -16.93 8.92
C PHE A 39 -6.34 -16.72 7.61
N PHE A 40 -6.40 -17.73 6.74
CA PHE A 40 -7.18 -17.66 5.51
C PHE A 40 -8.69 -17.55 5.76
N VAL A 41 -9.21 -18.04 6.90
CA VAL A 41 -10.63 -17.93 7.22
C VAL A 41 -11.07 -16.45 7.35
N PRO A 42 -10.50 -15.64 8.26
CA PRO A 42 -10.84 -14.23 8.34
C PRO A 42 -10.42 -13.47 7.07
N TYR A 43 -9.27 -13.79 6.47
CA TYR A 43 -8.82 -13.13 5.23
C TYR A 43 -9.81 -13.30 4.07
N LEU A 44 -10.27 -14.53 3.79
CA LEU A 44 -11.25 -14.82 2.74
C LEU A 44 -12.62 -14.21 3.03
N LEU A 45 -13.01 -14.12 4.31
CA LEU A 45 -14.24 -13.44 4.71
C LEU A 45 -14.17 -11.95 4.39
N PHE A 46 -13.11 -11.26 4.81
CA PHE A 46 -12.90 -9.84 4.47
C PHE A 46 -12.77 -9.62 2.97
N LEU A 47 -12.12 -10.54 2.26
CA LEU A 47 -12.00 -10.52 0.81
C LEU A 47 -13.38 -10.50 0.13
N VAL A 48 -14.26 -11.45 0.47
CA VAL A 48 -15.57 -11.60 -0.19
C VAL A 48 -16.58 -10.54 0.28
N LEU A 49 -16.55 -10.18 1.56
CA LEU A 49 -17.54 -9.28 2.14
C LEU A 49 -17.17 -7.79 2.02
N CYS A 50 -15.89 -7.46 1.91
CA CYS A 50 -15.40 -6.08 1.89
C CYS A 50 -14.53 -5.79 0.67
N GLY A 51 -13.48 -6.58 0.45
CA GLY A 51 -12.48 -6.34 -0.60
C GLY A 51 -13.10 -6.28 -2.00
N ILE A 52 -13.64 -7.39 -2.50
CA ILE A 52 -14.22 -7.48 -3.86
C ILE A 52 -15.38 -6.47 -4.06
N PRO A 53 -16.34 -6.33 -3.11
CA PRO A 53 -17.41 -5.36 -3.26
C PRO A 53 -16.94 -3.91 -3.36
N LEU A 54 -15.99 -3.49 -2.53
CA LEU A 54 -15.49 -2.11 -2.55
C LEU A 54 -14.57 -1.85 -3.74
N PHE A 55 -13.79 -2.85 -4.15
CA PHE A 55 -12.99 -2.77 -5.37
C PHE A 55 -13.87 -2.51 -6.59
N LEU A 56 -14.95 -3.27 -6.72
CA LEU A 56 -15.95 -3.06 -7.78
C LEU A 56 -16.57 -1.66 -7.67
N LEU A 57 -16.90 -1.23 -6.46
CA LEU A 57 -17.48 0.09 -6.21
C LEU A 57 -16.59 1.21 -6.75
N GLU A 58 -15.31 1.24 -6.38
CA GLU A 58 -14.39 2.31 -6.81
C GLU A 58 -14.13 2.29 -8.30
N THR A 59 -13.85 1.11 -8.86
CA THR A 59 -13.56 0.96 -10.28
C THR A 59 -14.76 1.39 -11.13
N SER A 60 -15.97 0.96 -10.74
CA SER A 60 -17.19 1.32 -11.46
C SER A 60 -17.62 2.78 -11.23
N LEU A 61 -17.38 3.35 -10.04
CA LEU A 61 -17.61 4.76 -9.75
C LEU A 61 -16.74 5.64 -10.66
N GLY A 62 -15.45 5.32 -10.77
CA GLY A 62 -14.52 5.99 -11.67
C GLY A 62 -14.95 5.89 -13.13
N GLN A 63 -15.22 4.68 -13.61
CA GLN A 63 -15.63 4.44 -15.00
C GLN A 63 -16.94 5.12 -15.36
N TYR A 64 -17.94 5.08 -14.48
CA TYR A 64 -19.25 5.68 -14.71
C TYR A 64 -19.17 7.21 -14.77
N THR A 65 -18.40 7.82 -13.88
CA THR A 65 -18.29 9.28 -13.78
C THR A 65 -17.24 9.87 -14.73
N SER A 66 -16.28 9.07 -15.20
CA SER A 66 -15.12 9.53 -15.96
C SER A 66 -14.37 10.69 -15.27
N MET A 67 -14.32 10.64 -13.93
CA MET A 67 -13.72 11.65 -13.07
C MET A 67 -12.84 11.02 -11.97
N GLY A 68 -11.84 11.77 -11.51
CA GLY A 68 -11.04 11.43 -10.33
C GLY A 68 -11.85 11.40 -9.04
N GLY A 69 -11.24 10.88 -7.96
CA GLY A 69 -11.93 10.56 -6.71
C GLY A 69 -12.71 11.74 -6.09
N VAL A 70 -12.12 12.94 -6.06
CA VAL A 70 -12.79 14.12 -5.47
C VAL A 70 -14.04 14.52 -6.25
N SER A 71 -13.90 14.69 -7.57
CA SER A 71 -15.01 15.11 -8.42
C SER A 71 -16.09 14.03 -8.50
N ALA A 72 -15.72 12.74 -8.55
CA ALA A 72 -16.66 11.62 -8.55
C ALA A 72 -17.56 11.64 -7.30
N TRP A 73 -17.00 11.78 -6.10
CA TRP A 73 -17.77 11.86 -4.86
C TRP A 73 -18.65 13.10 -4.78
N ARG A 74 -18.13 14.26 -5.19
CA ARG A 74 -18.89 15.51 -5.23
C ARG A 74 -20.10 15.46 -6.18
N THR A 75 -20.01 14.69 -7.26
CA THR A 75 -21.11 14.54 -8.22
C THR A 75 -22.14 13.50 -7.79
N ILE A 76 -21.69 12.35 -7.27
CA ILE A 76 -22.59 11.24 -6.91
C ILE A 76 -23.28 11.47 -5.57
N CYS A 77 -22.54 11.94 -4.57
CA CYS A 77 -23.05 12.18 -3.24
C CYS A 77 -22.38 13.43 -2.63
N PRO A 78 -22.86 14.64 -2.93
CA PRO A 78 -22.12 15.86 -2.62
C PRO A 78 -21.88 16.08 -1.10
N LEU A 79 -22.75 15.55 -0.24
CA LEU A 79 -22.58 15.54 1.22
C LEU A 79 -21.33 14.75 1.65
N PHE A 80 -21.03 13.69 0.92
CA PHE A 80 -19.88 12.81 1.14
C PHE A 80 -18.66 13.19 0.27
N GLY A 81 -18.64 14.39 -0.32
CA GLY A 81 -17.48 14.89 -1.07
C GLY A 81 -16.17 14.86 -0.28
N GLY A 82 -16.25 14.91 1.06
CA GLY A 82 -15.11 14.74 1.98
C GLY A 82 -14.38 13.42 1.82
N LEU A 83 -15.03 12.33 1.38
CA LEU A 83 -14.37 11.05 1.07
C LEU A 83 -13.27 11.22 0.03
N GLY A 84 -13.58 12.01 -1.01
CA GLY A 84 -12.63 12.38 -2.04
C GLY A 84 -11.40 13.08 -1.45
N TYR A 85 -11.61 14.15 -0.67
CA TYR A 85 -10.49 14.91 -0.09
C TYR A 85 -9.67 14.10 0.93
N ALA A 86 -10.34 13.34 1.80
CA ALA A 86 -9.70 12.47 2.78
C ALA A 86 -8.77 11.44 2.09
N SER A 87 -9.26 10.80 1.01
CA SER A 87 -8.46 9.84 0.25
C SER A 87 -7.24 10.48 -0.42
N GLN A 88 -7.33 11.71 -0.92
CA GLN A 88 -6.18 12.42 -1.50
C GLN A 88 -5.11 12.78 -0.45
N VAL A 89 -5.52 13.18 0.76
CA VAL A 89 -4.57 13.43 1.86
C VAL A 89 -3.86 12.15 2.29
N MET A 90 -4.59 11.02 2.36
CA MET A 90 -3.98 9.72 2.64
C MET A 90 -2.98 9.32 1.56
N ILE A 91 -3.33 9.45 0.28
CA ILE A 91 -2.40 9.21 -0.84
C ILE A 91 -1.15 10.10 -0.72
N LEU A 92 -1.32 11.38 -0.40
CA LEU A 92 -0.20 12.32 -0.30
C LEU A 92 0.79 11.88 0.78
N HIS A 93 0.29 11.53 1.98
CA HIS A 93 1.16 10.99 3.02
C HIS A 93 1.81 9.67 2.60
N GLY A 94 1.04 8.76 1.98
CA GLY A 94 1.52 7.52 1.40
C GLY A 94 2.71 7.73 0.46
N CYS A 95 2.60 8.70 -0.45
CA CYS A 95 3.65 9.05 -1.40
C CYS A 95 4.96 9.51 -0.72
N VAL A 96 4.88 10.17 0.43
CA VAL A 96 6.05 10.70 1.15
C VAL A 96 6.86 9.58 1.81
N TYR A 97 6.20 8.65 2.52
CA TYR A 97 6.92 7.63 3.29
C TYR A 97 7.22 6.37 2.47
N TYR A 98 6.32 5.94 1.58
CA TYR A 98 6.45 4.69 0.85
C TYR A 98 7.68 4.68 -0.06
N ILE A 99 7.97 5.81 -0.70
CA ILE A 99 9.12 5.96 -1.61
C ILE A 99 10.48 5.85 -0.90
N VAL A 100 10.54 6.01 0.42
CA VAL A 100 11.77 5.82 1.19
C VAL A 100 12.21 4.36 1.15
N ILE A 101 11.27 3.41 1.10
CA ILE A 101 11.58 1.98 0.95
C ILE A 101 12.30 1.72 -0.38
N LEU A 102 11.85 2.37 -1.44
CA LEU A 102 12.47 2.28 -2.76
C LEU A 102 13.89 2.85 -2.75
N ALA A 103 14.13 3.92 -1.97
CA ALA A 103 15.47 4.48 -1.79
C ALA A 103 16.39 3.49 -1.06
N TRP A 104 15.91 2.80 -0.02
CA TRP A 104 16.66 1.72 0.63
C TRP A 104 16.94 0.56 -0.32
N ALA A 105 15.96 0.13 -1.10
CA ALA A 105 16.14 -0.94 -2.09
C ALA A 105 17.16 -0.55 -3.17
N LEU A 106 17.15 0.69 -3.65
CA LEU A 106 18.14 1.20 -4.58
C LEU A 106 19.54 1.22 -3.95
N PHE A 107 19.66 1.63 -2.68
CA PHE A 107 20.93 1.58 -1.95
C PHE A 107 21.49 0.15 -1.91
N TYR A 108 20.69 -0.83 -1.50
CA TYR A 108 21.11 -2.24 -1.52
C TYR A 108 21.43 -2.75 -2.93
N LEU A 109 20.66 -2.34 -3.94
CA LEU A 109 20.93 -2.71 -5.33
C LEU A 109 22.31 -2.22 -5.79
N THR A 110 22.72 -1.01 -5.41
CA THR A 110 24.07 -0.51 -5.77
C THR A 110 25.19 -1.36 -5.18
N TYR A 111 25.07 -1.76 -3.91
CA TYR A 111 26.03 -2.62 -3.24
C TYR A 111 25.96 -4.09 -3.70
N SER A 112 24.87 -4.51 -4.34
CA SER A 112 24.72 -5.87 -4.87
C SER A 112 25.64 -6.18 -6.07
N PHE A 113 26.25 -5.15 -6.67
CA PHE A 113 27.20 -5.29 -7.77
C PHE A 113 28.66 -5.44 -7.31
N GLU A 114 28.92 -5.42 -6.01
CA GLU A 114 30.25 -5.67 -5.47
C GLU A 114 30.66 -7.15 -5.59
N ALA A 115 31.96 -7.40 -5.68
CA ALA A 115 32.51 -8.75 -5.85
C ALA A 115 32.17 -9.67 -4.68
N GLU A 116 32.14 -9.13 -3.46
CA GLU A 116 31.60 -9.79 -2.27
C GLU A 116 30.50 -8.90 -1.71
N LEU A 117 29.37 -9.49 -1.28
CA LEU A 117 28.28 -8.70 -0.72
C LEU A 117 28.72 -8.08 0.62
N PRO A 118 28.53 -6.77 0.85
CA PRO A 118 29.04 -6.12 2.06
C PRO A 118 28.37 -6.62 3.35
N TRP A 119 27.19 -7.22 3.25
CA TRP A 119 26.48 -7.82 4.38
C TRP A 119 26.80 -9.31 4.59
N SER A 120 27.75 -9.90 3.84
CA SER A 120 28.18 -11.29 4.03
C SER A 120 29.31 -11.47 5.04
N HIS A 121 30.01 -10.40 5.40
CA HIS A 121 31.23 -10.44 6.23
C HIS A 121 31.32 -9.25 7.19
N CYS A 122 32.17 -9.38 8.22
CA CYS A 122 32.37 -8.38 9.27
C CYS A 122 33.59 -7.45 9.06
N ASN A 123 34.23 -7.51 7.89
CA ASN A 123 35.46 -6.76 7.58
C ASN A 123 35.19 -5.43 6.85
N ASN A 124 34.24 -4.64 7.36
CA ASN A 124 33.92 -3.32 6.80
C ASN A 124 34.16 -2.20 7.81
N THR A 125 34.26 -0.96 7.32
CA THR A 125 34.52 0.22 8.15
C THR A 125 33.41 0.55 9.16
N TRP A 126 32.18 0.07 8.91
CA TRP A 126 31.04 0.25 9.80
C TRP A 126 30.87 -0.88 10.82
N ASN A 127 31.63 -1.97 10.69
CA ASN A 127 31.48 -3.11 11.58
C ASN A 127 32.12 -2.85 12.95
N THR A 128 31.57 -3.49 13.98
CA THR A 128 32.15 -3.45 15.34
C THR A 128 32.84 -4.75 15.70
N GLU A 129 33.62 -4.73 16.78
CA GLU A 129 34.24 -5.94 17.36
C GLU A 129 33.20 -6.98 17.82
N ALA A 130 31.93 -6.59 17.98
CA ALA A 130 30.82 -7.49 18.31
C ALA A 130 30.22 -8.20 17.09
N CYS A 131 30.66 -7.87 15.86
CA CYS A 131 30.17 -8.50 14.64
C CYS A 131 30.68 -9.94 14.53
N VAL A 132 29.75 -10.89 14.39
CA VAL A 132 30.06 -12.32 14.25
C VAL A 132 29.32 -12.95 13.09
N LEU A 133 29.98 -13.92 12.45
CA LEU A 133 29.37 -14.81 11.47
C LEU A 133 28.76 -16.02 12.19
N PHE A 134 27.43 -16.12 12.15
CA PHE A 134 26.67 -17.22 12.75
C PHE A 134 26.65 -18.45 11.84
N ASP A 135 27.82 -18.93 11.43
CA ASP A 135 27.95 -20.06 10.51
C ASP A 135 28.23 -21.37 11.28
N HIS A 136 27.56 -22.46 10.91
CA HIS A 136 27.53 -23.72 11.66
C HIS A 136 28.88 -24.46 11.67
N HIS A 137 29.86 -23.98 10.89
CA HIS A 137 31.07 -24.74 10.57
C HIS A 137 32.14 -24.78 11.67
N ASN A 138 31.96 -24.06 12.79
CA ASN A 138 32.89 -24.05 13.92
C ASN A 138 32.21 -24.31 15.28
N GLN A 139 31.47 -25.43 15.41
CA GLN A 139 31.08 -25.98 16.73
C GLN A 139 32.26 -26.57 17.53
N THR A 140 33.46 -26.00 17.37
CA THR A 140 34.64 -26.22 18.21
C THR A 140 35.05 -24.97 18.97
N ALA A 141 34.44 -23.81 18.67
CA ALA A 141 34.57 -22.63 19.52
C ALA A 141 33.65 -22.78 20.73
N ASN A 142 34.22 -22.77 21.93
CA ASN A 142 33.48 -22.77 23.18
C ASN A 142 32.36 -21.72 23.14
N VAL A 143 31.11 -22.15 23.31
CA VAL A 143 29.90 -21.31 23.32
C VAL A 143 29.97 -20.18 24.39
N SER A 144 30.96 -20.23 25.29
CA SER A 144 31.28 -19.19 26.28
C SER A 144 32.10 -17.99 25.76
N SER A 145 32.52 -17.95 24.48
CA SER A 145 33.31 -16.82 23.92
C SER A 145 32.52 -15.86 23.03
N LEU A 146 31.21 -16.05 22.88
CA LEU A 146 30.37 -15.09 22.14
C LEU A 146 30.13 -13.85 23.03
N PRO A 147 30.40 -12.62 22.52
CA PRO A 147 30.05 -11.40 23.23
C PRO A 147 28.55 -11.39 23.58
N GLU A 148 28.18 -10.94 24.78
CA GLU A 148 26.76 -10.84 25.19
C GLU A 148 25.90 -10.01 24.22
N ASN A 149 26.52 -9.11 23.45
CA ASN A 149 25.87 -8.25 22.45
C ASN A 149 26.29 -8.59 21.00
N ALA A 150 26.54 -9.87 20.70
CA ALA A 150 26.95 -10.29 19.35
C ALA A 150 25.89 -9.94 18.28
N THR A 151 26.33 -9.31 17.18
CA THR A 151 25.50 -8.84 16.06
C THR A 151 25.91 -9.52 14.75
N SER A 152 24.98 -9.64 13.80
CA SER A 152 25.30 -10.18 12.48
C SER A 152 25.75 -9.07 11.52
N PRO A 153 26.58 -9.37 10.50
CA PRO A 153 27.03 -8.37 9.53
C PRO A 153 25.87 -7.70 8.79
N VAL A 154 24.75 -8.40 8.59
CA VAL A 154 23.55 -7.87 7.93
C VAL A 154 22.83 -6.84 8.81
N ILE A 155 22.74 -7.10 10.12
CA ILE A 155 22.16 -6.14 11.07
C ILE A 155 23.03 -4.90 11.14
N GLU A 156 24.36 -5.07 11.23
CA GLU A 156 25.27 -3.92 11.26
C GLU A 156 25.28 -3.14 9.95
N PHE A 157 25.20 -3.79 8.80
CA PHE A 157 25.05 -3.11 7.51
C PHE A 157 23.78 -2.26 7.48
N TRP A 158 22.62 -2.82 7.87
CA TRP A 158 21.36 -2.09 7.92
C TRP A 158 21.38 -0.91 8.90
N GLU A 159 21.83 -1.15 10.13
CA GLU A 159 21.75 -0.15 11.19
C GLU A 159 22.86 0.91 11.09
N ARG A 160 24.09 0.52 10.74
CA ARG A 160 25.27 1.41 10.82
C ARG A 160 25.67 2.01 9.49
N GLU A 161 25.48 1.33 8.37
CA GLU A 161 25.86 1.85 7.05
C GLU A 161 24.66 2.44 6.30
N VAL A 162 23.57 1.68 6.17
CA VAL A 162 22.37 2.11 5.43
C VAL A 162 21.67 3.24 6.18
N LEU A 163 21.18 2.96 7.40
CA LEU A 163 20.37 3.90 8.16
C LEU A 163 21.20 4.89 9.00
N ARG A 164 22.38 4.47 9.48
CA ARG A 164 23.15 5.18 10.50
C ARG A 164 22.28 5.51 11.73
N LEU A 165 21.56 4.51 12.20
CA LEU A 165 20.45 4.61 13.15
C LEU A 165 20.87 5.31 14.46
N SER A 166 20.08 6.29 14.89
CA SER A 166 20.27 6.97 16.17
C SER A 166 19.81 6.11 17.36
N SER A 167 20.40 6.36 18.53
CA SER A 167 20.04 5.69 19.79
C SER A 167 18.67 6.10 20.32
N SER A 168 18.21 7.31 19.97
CA SER A 168 16.93 7.86 20.42
C SER A 168 16.19 8.59 19.29
N LEU A 169 14.86 8.69 19.43
CA LEU A 169 14.01 9.43 18.50
C LEU A 169 14.26 10.95 18.55
N ASP A 170 14.69 11.47 19.70
CA ASP A 170 14.91 12.90 19.90
C ASP A 170 16.16 13.41 19.14
N GLU A 171 17.05 12.49 18.76
CA GLU A 171 18.23 12.76 17.95
C GLU A 171 18.01 12.36 16.49
N LEU A 172 17.43 13.28 15.69
CA LEU A 172 17.21 13.04 14.27
C LEU A 172 18.51 12.86 13.47
N GLY A 173 19.57 13.59 13.82
CA GLY A 173 20.87 13.57 13.13
C GLY A 173 20.86 14.27 11.75
N PRO A 174 22.03 14.33 11.08
CA PRO A 174 22.16 14.95 9.75
C PRO A 174 21.57 14.07 8.64
N ILE A 175 21.18 14.68 7.52
CA ILE A 175 20.69 13.93 6.34
C ILE A 175 21.81 13.07 5.75
N SER A 176 21.52 11.78 5.54
CA SER A 176 22.45 10.87 4.85
C SER A 176 22.48 11.18 3.36
N TRP A 177 23.59 11.73 2.86
CA TRP A 177 23.70 12.13 1.46
C TRP A 177 23.56 10.95 0.48
N LYS A 178 24.02 9.74 0.86
CA LYS A 178 23.92 8.53 0.02
C LYS A 178 22.46 8.13 -0.19
N LEU A 179 21.68 8.10 0.90
CA LEU A 179 20.25 7.78 0.83
C LEU A 179 19.46 8.94 0.20
N ALA A 180 19.84 10.20 0.43
CA ALA A 180 19.19 11.35 -0.19
C ALA A 180 19.35 11.32 -1.73
N LEU A 181 20.53 10.90 -2.21
CA LEU A 181 20.77 10.66 -3.63
C LEU A 181 19.89 9.52 -4.16
N CYS A 182 19.80 8.39 -3.44
CA CYS A 182 18.91 7.29 -3.83
C CYS A 182 17.44 7.75 -3.90
N LEU A 183 16.98 8.51 -2.90
CA LEU A 183 15.64 9.08 -2.86
C LEU A 183 15.39 10.02 -4.05
N ALA A 184 16.35 10.87 -4.39
CA ALA A 184 16.26 11.77 -5.54
C ALA A 184 16.16 11.01 -6.87
N VAL A 185 16.95 9.93 -7.03
CA VAL A 185 16.91 9.07 -8.22
C VAL A 185 15.56 8.39 -8.36
N VAL A 186 15.01 7.82 -7.29
CA VAL A 186 13.69 7.16 -7.34
C VAL A 186 12.59 8.18 -7.68
N TRP A 187 12.61 9.38 -7.08
CA TRP A 187 11.65 10.43 -7.44
C TRP A 187 11.75 10.85 -8.91
N LEU A 188 12.97 10.94 -9.45
CA LEU A 188 13.20 11.25 -10.85
C LEU A 188 12.61 10.17 -11.77
N VAL A 189 12.82 8.90 -11.44
CA VAL A 189 12.23 7.76 -12.16
C VAL A 189 10.70 7.83 -12.10
N CYS A 190 10.11 8.00 -10.90
CA CYS A 190 8.66 8.14 -10.72
C CYS A 190 8.08 9.29 -11.55
N TYR A 191 8.75 10.45 -11.58
CA TYR A 191 8.32 11.60 -12.38
C TYR A 191 8.20 11.25 -13.86
N PHE A 192 9.25 10.66 -14.45
CA PHE A 192 9.23 10.29 -15.87
C PHE A 192 8.27 9.14 -16.19
N CYS A 193 7.95 8.27 -15.23
CA CYS A 193 6.92 7.25 -15.41
C CYS A 193 5.51 7.89 -15.60
N VAL A 194 5.21 8.99 -14.88
CA VAL A 194 3.87 9.62 -14.80
C VAL A 194 3.71 10.88 -15.65
N TRP A 195 4.81 11.48 -16.13
CA TRP A 195 4.80 12.83 -16.73
C TRP A 195 3.73 13.05 -17.81
N LYS A 196 3.51 12.10 -18.74
CA LYS A 196 2.47 12.17 -19.78
C LYS A 196 1.14 11.48 -19.39
N GLY A 197 0.95 11.23 -18.10
CA GLY A 197 -0.20 10.52 -17.53
C GLY A 197 -0.28 9.07 -17.99
N VAL A 198 -1.51 8.55 -18.10
CA VAL A 198 -1.78 7.16 -18.53
C VAL A 198 -1.11 6.74 -19.85
N LYS A 199 -0.75 7.67 -20.73
CA LYS A 199 0.00 7.35 -21.97
C LYS A 199 1.44 6.91 -21.71
N SER A 200 2.07 7.44 -20.65
CA SER A 200 3.41 7.02 -20.21
C SER A 200 3.28 5.83 -19.27
N THR A 201 2.42 5.96 -18.26
CA THR A 201 2.16 4.93 -17.24
C THR A 201 1.78 3.60 -17.89
N GLY A 202 0.87 3.60 -18.86
CA GLY A 202 0.44 2.40 -19.57
C GLY A 202 1.56 1.68 -20.34
N LYS A 203 2.65 2.37 -20.70
CA LYS A 203 3.81 1.73 -21.34
C LYS A 203 4.79 1.16 -20.32
N VAL A 204 5.04 1.90 -19.24
CA VAL A 204 5.97 1.49 -18.18
C VAL A 204 5.48 0.22 -17.46
N VAL A 205 4.17 0.11 -17.21
CA VAL A 205 3.56 -1.05 -16.51
C VAL A 205 3.81 -2.39 -17.18
N TYR A 206 4.09 -2.44 -18.50
CA TYR A 206 4.44 -3.71 -19.15
C TYR A 206 5.72 -4.31 -18.61
N LEU A 207 6.69 -3.47 -18.20
CA LEU A 207 7.91 -3.95 -17.58
C LEU A 207 7.73 -4.08 -16.08
N THR A 208 7.28 -3.01 -15.43
CA THR A 208 7.29 -2.90 -13.97
C THR A 208 6.29 -3.85 -13.30
N ALA A 209 5.12 -4.11 -13.91
CA ALA A 209 4.15 -5.04 -13.34
C ALA A 209 4.42 -6.51 -13.69
N THR A 210 5.09 -6.80 -14.81
CA THR A 210 5.33 -8.20 -15.24
C THR A 210 6.63 -8.78 -14.69
N PHE A 211 7.67 -7.96 -14.54
CA PHE A 211 8.97 -8.40 -14.04
C PHE A 211 8.90 -9.05 -12.64
N PRO A 212 8.15 -8.49 -11.66
CA PRO A 212 8.00 -9.12 -10.36
C PRO A 212 7.41 -10.52 -10.40
N TYR A 213 6.52 -10.85 -11.34
CA TYR A 213 5.98 -12.20 -11.47
C TYR A 213 7.01 -13.21 -11.95
N VAL A 214 7.81 -12.82 -12.94
CA VAL A 214 8.93 -13.65 -13.41
C VAL A 214 9.88 -13.90 -12.26
N MET A 215 10.19 -12.85 -11.50
CA MET A 215 11.10 -12.97 -10.37
C MET A 215 10.52 -13.81 -9.23
N LEU A 216 9.24 -13.62 -8.89
CA LEU A 216 8.55 -14.41 -7.87
C LEU A 216 8.57 -15.90 -8.22
N PHE A 217 8.34 -16.24 -9.49
CA PHE A 217 8.40 -17.61 -9.97
C PHE A 217 9.82 -18.20 -9.85
N VAL A 218 10.85 -17.45 -10.26
CA VAL A 218 12.25 -17.86 -10.14
C VAL A 218 12.64 -18.07 -8.66
N LEU A 219 12.25 -17.15 -7.76
CA LEU A 219 12.49 -17.28 -6.33
C LEU A 219 11.72 -18.45 -5.71
N LEU A 220 10.51 -18.72 -6.18
CA LEU A 220 9.72 -19.86 -5.73
C LEU A 220 10.40 -21.19 -6.10
N VAL A 221 10.82 -21.34 -7.35
CA VAL A 221 11.55 -22.53 -7.81
C VAL A 221 12.86 -22.67 -7.04
N ARG A 222 13.63 -21.58 -6.90
CA ARG A 222 14.89 -21.62 -6.16
C ARG A 222 14.65 -21.98 -4.69
N GLY A 223 13.73 -21.30 -4.03
CA GLY A 223 13.35 -21.53 -2.63
C GLY A 223 12.92 -22.98 -2.39
N ALA A 224 12.10 -23.54 -3.27
CA ALA A 224 11.64 -24.93 -3.16
C ALA A 224 12.77 -25.97 -3.33
N THR A 225 13.88 -25.61 -4.00
CA THR A 225 15.05 -26.50 -4.16
C THR A 225 16.07 -26.42 -3.03
N LEU A 226 15.91 -25.46 -2.10
CA LEU A 226 16.85 -25.30 -0.97
C LEU A 226 16.57 -26.33 0.13
N PRO A 227 17.61 -26.76 0.88
CA PRO A 227 17.39 -27.56 2.09
C PRO A 227 16.58 -26.75 3.12
N GLY A 228 15.81 -27.43 3.99
CA GLY A 228 14.96 -26.75 4.98
C GLY A 228 13.68 -26.08 4.44
N ALA A 229 13.47 -26.03 3.11
CA ALA A 229 12.30 -25.38 2.51
C ALA A 229 10.96 -25.93 3.01
N THR A 230 10.87 -27.26 3.20
CA THR A 230 9.67 -27.94 3.74
C THR A 230 9.32 -27.42 5.13
N GLN A 231 10.32 -27.23 6.00
CA GLN A 231 10.11 -26.71 7.35
C GLN A 231 9.55 -25.29 7.32
N GLY A 232 10.10 -24.45 6.44
CA GLY A 232 9.58 -23.12 6.15
C GLY A 232 8.09 -23.12 5.77
N ILE A 233 7.70 -23.98 4.82
CA ILE A 233 6.31 -24.10 4.36
C ILE A 233 5.39 -24.62 5.47
N ILE A 234 5.86 -25.55 6.30
CA ILE A 234 5.10 -26.00 7.48
C ILE A 234 4.85 -24.82 8.42
N TYR A 235 5.86 -23.98 8.71
CA TYR A 235 5.66 -22.79 9.55
C TYR A 235 4.68 -21.79 8.94
N TYR A 236 4.67 -21.66 7.61
CA TYR A 236 3.74 -20.79 6.91
C TYR A 236 2.28 -21.25 7.04
N LEU A 237 2.02 -22.56 6.91
CA LEU A 237 0.65 -23.08 6.75
C LEU A 237 0.12 -23.86 7.95
N LYS A 238 0.94 -24.21 8.95
CA LYS A 238 0.51 -25.03 10.09
C LYS A 238 -0.67 -24.35 10.82
N PRO A 239 -1.86 -24.96 10.81
CA PRO A 239 -3.05 -24.34 11.36
C PRO A 239 -3.01 -24.32 12.89
N ASN A 240 -3.26 -23.14 13.49
CA ASN A 240 -3.51 -23.02 14.93
C ASN A 240 -4.90 -22.40 15.19
N PRO A 241 -5.94 -23.22 15.39
CA PRO A 241 -7.32 -22.74 15.56
C PRO A 241 -7.53 -21.80 16.75
N THR A 242 -6.69 -21.89 17.78
CA THR A 242 -6.79 -21.03 18.98
C THR A 242 -6.63 -19.54 18.64
N ARG A 243 -5.93 -19.21 17.55
CA ARG A 243 -5.73 -17.83 17.09
C ARG A 243 -7.02 -17.17 16.59
N LEU A 244 -8.06 -17.91 16.18
CA LEU A 244 -9.34 -17.32 15.74
C LEU A 244 -10.10 -16.59 16.85
N ALA A 245 -9.83 -16.94 18.12
CA ALA A 245 -10.43 -16.28 19.26
C ALA A 245 -9.83 -14.90 19.53
N ASP A 246 -8.67 -14.58 18.96
CA ASP A 246 -8.00 -13.29 19.12
C ASP A 246 -8.57 -12.25 18.12
N PRO A 247 -9.19 -11.15 18.58
CA PRO A 247 -9.69 -10.09 17.70
C PRO A 247 -8.60 -9.47 16.81
N GLN A 248 -7.34 -9.45 17.25
CA GLN A 248 -6.23 -8.92 16.45
C GLN A 248 -6.06 -9.65 15.12
N VAL A 249 -6.38 -10.95 15.07
CA VAL A 249 -6.29 -11.75 13.85
C VAL A 249 -7.28 -11.25 12.79
N TRP A 250 -8.48 -10.86 13.21
CA TRP A 250 -9.51 -10.31 12.33
C TRP A 250 -9.15 -8.90 11.86
N MET A 251 -8.59 -8.06 12.75
CA MET A 251 -8.13 -6.72 12.40
C MET A 251 -6.95 -6.75 11.43
N ASP A 252 -5.98 -7.64 11.65
CA ASP A 252 -4.83 -7.86 10.76
C ASP A 252 -5.32 -8.36 9.38
N ALA A 253 -6.29 -9.28 9.34
CA ALA A 253 -6.87 -9.80 8.10
C ALA A 253 -7.60 -8.72 7.29
N GLY A 254 -8.48 -7.94 7.94
CA GLY A 254 -9.18 -6.83 7.32
C GLY A 254 -8.20 -5.80 6.78
N THR A 255 -7.34 -5.28 7.63
CA THR A 255 -6.33 -4.27 7.24
C THR A 255 -5.47 -4.75 6.08
N GLN A 256 -5.07 -6.03 6.06
CA GLN A 256 -4.31 -6.59 4.95
C GLN A 256 -5.09 -6.59 3.63
N VAL A 257 -6.39 -6.92 3.63
CA VAL A 257 -7.23 -6.86 2.41
C VAL A 257 -7.35 -5.43 1.89
N PHE A 258 -7.68 -4.48 2.77
CA PHE A 258 -7.85 -3.07 2.40
C PHE A 258 -6.56 -2.45 1.88
N PHE A 259 -5.46 -2.64 2.61
CA PHE A 259 -4.15 -2.11 2.24
C PHE A 259 -3.61 -2.76 0.97
N SER A 260 -3.74 -4.09 0.81
CA SER A 260 -3.27 -4.79 -0.38
C SER A 260 -4.03 -4.35 -1.64
N TYR A 261 -5.34 -4.10 -1.56
CA TYR A 261 -6.10 -3.65 -2.72
C TYR A 261 -6.01 -2.15 -2.99
N GLY A 262 -5.47 -1.36 -2.06
CA GLY A 262 -5.46 0.11 -2.16
C GLY A 262 -6.86 0.72 -2.22
N ILE A 263 -7.85 0.08 -1.58
CA ILE A 263 -9.23 0.56 -1.49
C ILE A 263 -9.26 1.78 -0.56
N CYS A 264 -10.23 2.69 -0.75
CA CYS A 264 -10.42 3.95 -0.02
C CYS A 264 -9.34 5.00 -0.29
N LEU A 265 -8.34 4.73 -1.12
CA LEU A 265 -7.30 5.70 -1.51
C LEU A 265 -7.72 6.53 -2.73
N GLY A 266 -8.69 6.06 -3.52
CA GLY A 266 -9.16 6.76 -4.73
C GLY A 266 -8.31 6.47 -5.98
N SER A 267 -7.26 5.65 -5.85
CA SER A 267 -6.46 5.16 -6.98
C SER A 267 -7.29 4.34 -7.97
N LEU A 268 -8.13 3.41 -7.48
CA LEU A 268 -8.99 2.60 -8.34
C LEU A 268 -10.04 3.46 -9.07
N THR A 269 -10.59 4.47 -8.40
CA THR A 269 -11.49 5.44 -9.01
C THR A 269 -10.78 6.22 -10.12
N ALA A 270 -9.54 6.67 -9.90
CA ALA A 270 -8.78 7.38 -10.92
C ALA A 270 -8.44 6.48 -12.13
N LEU A 271 -7.94 5.26 -11.89
CA LEU A 271 -7.62 4.31 -12.98
C LEU A 271 -8.88 3.89 -13.76
N GLY A 272 -10.00 3.71 -13.07
CA GLY A 272 -11.31 3.43 -13.66
C GLY A 272 -11.84 4.58 -14.50
N SER A 273 -11.55 5.84 -14.13
CA SER A 273 -12.00 7.03 -14.88
C SER A 273 -11.44 7.12 -16.31
N TYR A 274 -10.34 6.41 -16.58
CA TYR A 274 -9.70 6.33 -17.89
C TYR A 274 -10.19 5.18 -18.76
N ASN A 275 -11.08 4.32 -18.24
CA ASN A 275 -11.70 3.25 -19.00
C ASN A 275 -12.75 3.78 -19.98
N LYS A 276 -13.02 2.97 -21.01
CA LYS A 276 -14.20 3.16 -21.85
C LYS A 276 -15.46 2.87 -21.02
N TYR A 277 -16.52 3.64 -21.26
CA TYR A 277 -17.79 3.51 -20.53
C TYR A 277 -18.34 2.07 -20.55
N ASN A 278 -18.26 1.40 -21.72
CA ASN A 278 -18.75 0.04 -21.91
C ASN A 278 -17.74 -1.07 -21.54
N ASN A 279 -16.65 -0.75 -20.82
CA ASN A 279 -15.70 -1.78 -20.38
C ASN A 279 -16.33 -2.67 -19.30
N ASP A 280 -16.02 -3.96 -19.34
CA ASP A 280 -16.51 -4.93 -18.36
C ASP A 280 -15.75 -4.83 -17.02
N CYS A 281 -15.98 -3.73 -16.28
CA CYS A 281 -15.33 -3.50 -14.99
C CYS A 281 -15.69 -4.57 -13.95
N TYR A 282 -16.85 -5.23 -14.10
CA TYR A 282 -17.30 -6.27 -13.18
C TYR A 282 -16.40 -7.50 -13.25
N LYS A 283 -16.12 -8.03 -14.45
CA LYS A 283 -15.18 -9.14 -14.62
C LYS A 283 -13.77 -8.74 -14.25
N ASP A 284 -13.35 -7.54 -14.65
CA ASP A 284 -12.01 -7.04 -14.37
C ASP A 284 -11.75 -6.97 -12.87
N SER A 285 -12.68 -6.41 -12.08
CA SER A 285 -12.57 -6.35 -10.62
C SER A 285 -12.42 -7.75 -9.99
N PHE A 286 -13.23 -8.72 -10.41
CA PHE A 286 -13.15 -10.08 -9.85
C PHE A 286 -11.82 -10.76 -10.17
N LEU A 287 -11.37 -10.66 -11.43
CA LEU A 287 -10.10 -11.25 -11.88
C LEU A 287 -8.89 -10.63 -11.16
N LEU A 288 -8.88 -9.30 -11.01
CA LEU A 288 -7.80 -8.57 -10.36
C LEU A 288 -7.73 -8.87 -8.86
N CYS A 289 -8.86 -8.95 -8.17
CA CYS A 289 -8.90 -9.37 -6.76
C CYS A 289 -8.33 -10.78 -6.57
N LEU A 290 -8.73 -11.73 -7.42
CA LEU A 290 -8.21 -13.10 -7.39
C LEU A 290 -6.71 -13.14 -7.66
N LEU A 291 -6.25 -12.40 -8.67
CA LEU A 291 -4.84 -12.29 -9.04
C LEU A 291 -4.00 -11.79 -7.86
N ASN A 292 -4.44 -10.75 -7.17
CA ASN A 292 -3.74 -10.22 -6.00
C ASN A 292 -3.62 -11.27 -4.88
N SER A 293 -4.73 -11.89 -4.48
CA SER A 293 -4.72 -12.87 -3.37
C SER A 293 -3.91 -14.12 -3.73
N ALA A 294 -3.98 -14.58 -4.98
CA ALA A 294 -3.14 -15.66 -5.47
C ALA A 294 -1.64 -15.29 -5.44
N THR A 295 -1.30 -14.06 -5.82
CA THR A 295 0.09 -13.57 -5.80
C THR A 295 0.63 -13.50 -4.38
N SER A 296 -0.15 -12.99 -3.42
CA SER A 296 0.22 -12.99 -2.00
C SER A 296 0.45 -14.40 -1.45
N PHE A 297 -0.39 -15.35 -1.84
CA PHE A 297 -0.25 -16.75 -1.44
C PHE A 297 1.04 -17.36 -2.00
N LEU A 298 1.31 -17.19 -3.30
CA LEU A 298 2.52 -17.68 -3.95
C LEU A 298 3.79 -17.02 -3.38
N ALA A 299 3.74 -15.72 -3.10
CA ALA A 299 4.83 -15.01 -2.44
C ALA A 299 5.12 -15.57 -1.05
N GLY A 300 4.08 -16.04 -0.33
CA GLY A 300 4.24 -16.74 0.94
C GLY A 300 5.12 -17.98 0.84
N PHE A 301 4.89 -18.83 -0.17
CA PHE A 301 5.77 -19.99 -0.41
C PHE A 301 7.20 -19.58 -0.77
N ALA A 302 7.37 -18.58 -1.63
CA ALA A 302 8.70 -18.11 -2.04
C ALA A 302 9.50 -17.57 -0.83
N ILE A 303 8.87 -16.80 0.04
CA ILE A 303 9.53 -16.20 1.21
C ILE A 303 9.79 -17.26 2.30
N PHE A 304 8.79 -18.05 2.66
CA PHE A 304 8.95 -19.01 3.76
C PHE A 304 9.85 -20.19 3.40
N SER A 305 9.93 -20.59 2.13
CA SER A 305 10.92 -21.60 1.71
C SER A 305 12.37 -21.10 1.91
N VAL A 306 12.65 -19.83 1.58
CA VAL A 306 13.97 -19.21 1.80
C VAL A 306 14.24 -18.98 3.30
N LEU A 307 13.24 -18.61 4.10
CA LEU A 307 13.40 -18.51 5.55
C LEU A 307 13.64 -19.88 6.21
N GLY A 308 12.99 -20.93 5.71
CA GLY A 308 13.21 -22.31 6.16
C GLY A 308 14.64 -22.77 5.89
N PHE A 309 15.17 -22.46 4.72
CA PHE A 309 16.59 -22.65 4.40
C PHE A 309 17.50 -21.92 5.39
N MET A 310 17.24 -20.64 5.64
CA MET A 310 18.07 -19.86 6.56
C MET A 310 18.04 -20.40 8.00
N ALA A 311 16.89 -20.89 8.45
CA ALA A 311 16.74 -21.51 9.76
C ALA A 311 17.49 -22.85 9.87
N GLU A 312 17.44 -23.67 8.82
CA GLU A 312 18.16 -24.95 8.75
C GLU A 312 19.68 -24.74 8.75
N GLU A 313 20.19 -23.85 7.90
CA GLU A 313 21.64 -23.54 7.82
C GLU A 313 22.18 -22.95 9.14
N GLN A 314 21.35 -22.22 9.88
CA GLN A 314 21.74 -21.61 11.16
C GLN A 314 21.43 -22.47 12.39
N GLY A 315 20.68 -23.57 12.22
CA GLY A 315 20.21 -24.39 13.34
C GLY A 315 19.32 -23.64 14.33
N VAL A 316 18.60 -22.60 13.88
CA VAL A 316 17.72 -21.77 14.73
C VAL A 316 16.25 -21.99 14.40
N ASP A 317 15.36 -21.70 15.35
CA ASP A 317 13.93 -21.76 15.10
C ASP A 317 13.49 -20.64 14.13
N ILE A 318 12.58 -20.98 13.19
CA ILE A 318 12.09 -20.04 12.17
C ILE A 318 11.46 -18.78 12.80
N ALA A 319 10.89 -18.88 14.01
CA ALA A 319 10.32 -17.72 14.69
C ALA A 319 11.33 -16.62 14.99
N THR A 320 12.60 -16.97 15.19
CA THR A 320 13.69 -16.02 15.50
C THR A 320 14.16 -15.25 14.27
N VAL A 321 13.91 -15.79 13.07
CA VAL A 321 14.31 -15.20 11.80
C VAL A 321 13.18 -14.49 11.06
N ALA A 322 11.92 -14.82 11.39
CA ALA A 322 10.73 -14.19 10.83
C ALA A 322 10.52 -12.77 11.41
N GLN A 323 11.13 -11.77 10.76
CA GLN A 323 10.91 -10.36 11.11
C GLN A 323 9.68 -9.77 10.39
N SER A 324 9.13 -8.69 10.92
CA SER A 324 8.04 -7.93 10.29
C SER A 324 8.55 -6.73 9.50
N GLY A 325 7.80 -6.34 8.47
CA GLY A 325 8.01 -5.08 7.75
C GLY A 325 9.39 -5.00 7.07
N PRO A 326 10.08 -3.84 7.13
CA PRO A 326 11.38 -3.63 6.49
C PRO A 326 12.46 -4.64 6.92
N GLY A 327 12.41 -5.13 8.17
CA GLY A 327 13.37 -6.11 8.67
C GLY A 327 13.36 -7.42 7.87
N LEU A 328 12.20 -7.83 7.33
CA LEU A 328 12.12 -9.02 6.50
C LEU A 328 12.90 -8.86 5.19
N ALA A 329 12.72 -7.74 4.49
CA ALA A 329 13.35 -7.52 3.18
C ALA A 329 14.80 -7.02 3.27
N PHE A 330 15.16 -6.28 4.32
CA PHE A 330 16.49 -5.66 4.42
C PHE A 330 17.42 -6.36 5.43
N ILE A 331 16.91 -7.29 6.23
CA ILE A 331 17.72 -8.09 7.17
C ILE A 331 17.59 -9.59 6.89
N ALA A 332 16.40 -10.16 7.00
CA ALA A 332 16.23 -11.61 6.88
C ALA A 332 16.55 -12.12 5.47
N TYR A 333 16.04 -11.46 4.43
CA TYR A 333 16.25 -11.90 3.06
C TYR A 333 17.70 -11.74 2.56
N PRO A 334 18.38 -10.59 2.76
CA PRO A 334 19.76 -10.41 2.30
C PRO A 334 20.72 -11.38 3.01
N ARG A 335 20.40 -11.73 4.27
CA ARG A 335 21.09 -12.79 5.01
C ARG A 335 20.95 -14.15 4.34
N ALA A 336 19.72 -14.56 3.99
CA ALA A 336 19.49 -15.82 3.31
C ALA A 336 20.16 -15.87 1.93
N VAL A 337 20.11 -14.76 1.18
CA VAL A 337 20.76 -14.62 -0.13
C VAL A 337 22.27 -14.77 -0.04
N ALA A 338 22.91 -14.18 0.98
CA ALA A 338 24.36 -14.29 1.18
C ALA A 338 24.85 -15.73 1.40
N MET A 339 23.96 -16.64 1.83
CA MET A 339 24.24 -18.06 2.04
C MET A 339 24.04 -18.91 0.76
N MET A 340 23.46 -18.34 -0.29
CA MET A 340 23.23 -19.06 -1.55
C MET A 340 24.44 -18.99 -2.48
N PRO A 341 24.65 -19.99 -3.36
CA PRO A 341 25.63 -19.89 -4.43
C PRO A 341 25.28 -18.74 -5.37
N VAL A 342 26.31 -18.00 -5.79
CA VAL A 342 26.19 -16.79 -6.65
C VAL A 342 25.27 -15.73 -6.01
N PRO A 343 25.57 -15.28 -4.78
CA PRO A 343 24.65 -14.47 -3.98
C PRO A 343 24.35 -13.10 -4.61
N GLN A 344 25.27 -12.54 -5.40
CA GLN A 344 25.11 -11.26 -6.11
C GLN A 344 23.94 -11.30 -7.10
N LEU A 345 23.79 -12.41 -7.86
CA LEU A 345 22.70 -12.56 -8.82
C LEU A 345 21.34 -12.48 -8.11
N TRP A 346 21.18 -13.24 -7.02
CA TRP A 346 19.95 -13.28 -6.25
C TRP A 346 19.65 -11.94 -5.57
N ALA A 347 20.68 -11.24 -5.07
CA ALA A 347 20.53 -9.91 -4.48
C ALA A 347 20.04 -8.88 -5.51
N VAL A 348 20.69 -8.80 -6.68
CA VAL A 348 20.28 -7.90 -7.77
C VAL A 348 18.84 -8.17 -8.19
N CYS A 349 18.52 -9.45 -8.42
CA CYS A 349 17.17 -9.90 -8.77
C CYS A 349 16.11 -9.48 -7.73
N PHE A 350 16.40 -9.69 -6.45
CA PHE A 350 15.47 -9.39 -5.37
C PHE A 350 15.25 -7.89 -5.18
N PHE A 351 16.31 -7.09 -5.11
CA PHE A 351 16.17 -5.64 -4.93
C PHE A 351 15.58 -4.96 -6.16
N LEU A 352 15.87 -5.45 -7.36
CA LEU A 352 15.20 -4.97 -8.57
C LEU A 352 13.70 -5.30 -8.54
N MET A 353 13.31 -6.48 -8.07
CA MET A 353 11.90 -6.83 -7.87
C MET A 353 11.21 -5.91 -6.86
N ILE A 354 11.84 -5.62 -5.71
CA ILE A 354 11.31 -4.67 -4.72
C ILE A 354 11.11 -3.29 -5.36
N ILE A 355 12.08 -2.83 -6.16
CA ILE A 355 11.97 -1.54 -6.82
C ILE A 355 10.80 -1.51 -7.80
N MET A 356 10.65 -2.54 -8.65
CA MET A 356 9.55 -2.59 -9.62
C MET A 356 8.17 -2.67 -8.94
N LEU A 357 8.02 -3.50 -7.90
CA LEU A 357 6.78 -3.58 -7.10
C LEU A 357 6.43 -2.25 -6.43
N GLY A 358 7.43 -1.55 -5.88
CA GLY A 358 7.19 -0.27 -5.23
C GLY A 358 6.90 0.86 -6.23
N LEU A 359 7.58 0.89 -7.37
CA LEU A 359 7.38 1.91 -8.39
C LEU A 359 5.94 1.95 -8.88
N ASP A 360 5.34 0.78 -9.12
CA ASP A 360 3.95 0.68 -9.59
C ASP A 360 2.96 1.32 -8.63
N THR A 361 3.07 0.99 -7.34
CA THR A 361 2.22 1.59 -6.30
C THR A 361 2.42 3.11 -6.23
N GLN A 362 3.68 3.56 -6.30
CA GLN A 362 4.01 4.97 -6.15
C GLN A 362 3.48 5.82 -7.30
N PHE A 363 3.67 5.39 -8.55
CA PHE A 363 3.27 6.19 -9.69
C PHE A 363 1.75 6.21 -9.89
N VAL A 364 1.03 5.13 -9.54
CA VAL A 364 -0.44 5.14 -9.60
C VAL A 364 -1.02 6.06 -8.53
N SER A 365 -0.42 6.08 -7.34
CA SER A 365 -0.78 7.02 -6.27
C SER A 365 -0.61 8.47 -6.73
N LEU A 366 0.51 8.80 -7.39
CA LEU A 366 0.71 10.12 -8.01
C LEU A 366 -0.31 10.40 -9.11
N GLU A 367 -0.61 9.44 -9.99
CA GLU A 367 -1.62 9.61 -11.04
C GLU A 367 -2.99 9.90 -10.44
N ALA A 368 -3.39 9.24 -9.35
CA ALA A 368 -4.65 9.47 -8.66
C ALA A 368 -4.76 10.90 -8.10
N LEU A 369 -3.68 11.38 -7.49
CA LEU A 369 -3.52 12.75 -7.00
C LEU A 369 -3.66 13.76 -8.15
N MET A 370 -2.90 13.54 -9.22
CA MET A 370 -2.90 14.40 -10.40
C MET A 370 -4.24 14.40 -11.13
N THR A 371 -4.91 13.26 -11.20
CA THR A 371 -6.24 13.12 -11.83
C THR A 371 -7.27 13.95 -11.08
N SER A 372 -7.32 13.80 -9.75
CA SER A 372 -8.26 14.54 -8.90
C SER A 372 -8.06 16.06 -8.99
N VAL A 373 -6.81 16.54 -8.96
CA VAL A 373 -6.52 17.98 -9.08
C VAL A 373 -6.83 18.51 -10.49
N THR A 374 -6.49 17.72 -11.52
CA THR A 374 -6.75 18.09 -12.92
C THR A 374 -8.25 18.20 -13.21
N ASP A 375 -9.07 17.37 -12.57
CA ASP A 375 -10.53 17.40 -12.74
C ASP A 375 -11.22 18.49 -11.93
N LEU A 376 -10.62 18.96 -10.83
CA LEU A 376 -11.11 20.13 -10.10
C LEU A 376 -10.85 21.44 -10.83
N TYR A 377 -9.69 21.56 -11.49
CA TYR A 377 -9.25 22.79 -12.15
C TYR A 377 -8.83 22.55 -13.62
N PRO A 378 -9.73 22.03 -14.47
CA PRO A 378 -9.36 21.59 -15.82
C PRO A 378 -8.86 22.74 -16.70
N HIS A 379 -9.45 23.93 -16.59
CA HIS A 379 -9.06 25.10 -17.38
C HIS A 379 -7.65 25.61 -17.03
N LEU A 380 -7.19 25.39 -15.81
CA LEU A 380 -5.88 25.83 -15.34
C LEU A 380 -4.79 24.80 -15.67
N ILE A 381 -5.05 23.52 -15.37
CA ILE A 381 -4.05 22.46 -15.35
C ILE A 381 -3.86 21.79 -16.72
N ARG A 382 -4.91 21.66 -17.54
CA ARG A 382 -4.82 20.97 -18.86
C ARG A 382 -4.14 21.81 -19.95
N ARG A 383 -3.73 23.05 -19.66
CA ARG A 383 -3.11 23.95 -20.65
C ARG A 383 -1.59 23.81 -20.69
N GLY A 384 -1.03 23.59 -21.89
CA GLY A 384 0.41 23.50 -22.10
C GLY A 384 1.06 22.42 -21.24
N HIS A 385 2.20 22.74 -20.62
CA HIS A 385 2.96 21.81 -19.79
C HIS A 385 2.65 21.92 -18.27
N ARG A 386 1.49 22.49 -17.91
CA ARG A 386 1.16 22.81 -16.50
C ARG A 386 0.91 21.57 -15.65
N ARG A 387 0.40 20.49 -16.24
CA ARG A 387 0.27 19.20 -15.56
C ARG A 387 1.64 18.64 -15.20
N GLU A 388 2.59 18.65 -16.13
CA GLU A 388 3.95 18.18 -15.90
C GLU A 388 4.67 19.03 -14.85
N LEU A 389 4.47 20.35 -14.86
CA LEU A 389 5.03 21.26 -13.85
C LEU A 389 4.40 21.05 -12.47
N LEU A 390 3.09 20.83 -12.39
CA LEU A 390 2.42 20.52 -11.13
C LEU A 390 2.90 19.18 -10.57
N LEU A 391 3.04 18.15 -11.41
CA LEU A 391 3.61 16.86 -10.99
C LEU A 391 5.04 17.04 -10.45
N LEU A 392 5.88 17.81 -11.16
CA LEU A 392 7.25 18.10 -10.71
C LEU A 392 7.25 18.80 -9.36
N PHE A 393 6.38 19.80 -9.17
CA PHE A 393 6.21 20.49 -7.89
C PHE A 393 5.81 19.53 -6.77
N VAL A 394 4.82 18.67 -6.99
CA VAL A 394 4.40 17.65 -6.00
C VAL A 394 5.55 16.70 -5.67
N CYS A 395 6.30 16.23 -6.67
CA CYS A 395 7.47 15.37 -6.46
C CYS A 395 8.55 16.07 -5.63
N ILE A 396 8.85 17.34 -5.91
CA ILE A 396 9.84 18.12 -5.14
C ILE A 396 9.38 18.31 -3.70
N VAL A 397 8.11 18.68 -3.46
CA VAL A 397 7.58 18.84 -2.10
C VAL A 397 7.65 17.51 -1.34
N CYS A 398 7.24 16.41 -1.95
CA CYS A 398 7.30 15.09 -1.31
C CYS A 398 8.74 14.62 -1.07
N PHE A 399 9.67 14.93 -1.98
CA PHE A 399 11.11 14.70 -1.80
C PHE A 399 11.64 15.45 -0.58
N LEU A 400 11.36 16.75 -0.47
CA LEU A 400 11.82 17.59 0.64
C LEU A 400 11.28 17.11 1.98
N LEU A 401 10.00 16.71 2.04
CA LEU A 401 9.41 16.10 3.24
C LEU A 401 10.05 14.73 3.56
N GLY A 402 10.31 13.93 2.53
CA GLY A 402 10.94 12.61 2.66
C GLY A 402 12.39 12.65 3.18
N LEU A 403 13.10 13.79 3.05
CA LEU A 403 14.46 13.94 3.59
C LEU A 403 14.54 13.73 5.11
N VAL A 404 13.46 14.01 5.84
CA VAL A 404 13.38 13.77 7.29
C VAL A 404 13.46 12.27 7.62
N MET A 405 12.96 11.40 6.74
CA MET A 405 13.04 9.94 6.92
C MET A 405 14.38 9.35 6.46
N VAL A 406 15.27 10.19 5.94
CA VAL A 406 16.61 9.83 5.44
C VAL A 406 17.72 10.28 6.41
N THR A 407 17.36 10.67 7.63
CA THR A 407 18.30 10.95 8.71
C THR A 407 18.50 9.71 9.60
N PRO A 408 19.51 9.70 10.49
CA PRO A 408 19.68 8.68 11.54
C PRO A 408 18.42 8.29 12.31
N GLY A 409 17.60 9.26 12.71
CA GLY A 409 16.30 9.03 13.37
C GLY A 409 15.14 8.76 12.40
N GLY A 410 15.41 8.72 11.09
CA GLY A 410 14.42 8.66 10.03
C GLY A 410 13.59 7.38 10.00
N LEU A 411 14.17 6.24 10.44
CA LEU A 411 13.43 4.97 10.54
C LEU A 411 12.26 5.08 11.53
N TYR A 412 12.44 5.78 12.65
CA TYR A 412 11.38 5.95 13.64
C TYR A 412 10.26 6.85 13.11
N VAL A 413 10.61 7.94 12.40
CA VAL A 413 9.63 8.79 11.71
C VAL A 413 8.87 8.00 10.66
N PHE A 414 9.56 7.18 9.87
CA PHE A 414 8.96 6.27 8.90
C PHE A 414 7.95 5.32 9.57
N GLN A 415 8.30 4.71 10.71
CA GLN A 415 7.40 3.81 11.44
C GLN A 415 6.15 4.53 11.98
N ILE A 416 6.28 5.78 12.44
CA ILE A 416 5.12 6.59 12.87
C ILE A 416 4.20 6.85 11.67
N TYR A 417 4.76 7.21 10.51
CA TYR A 417 3.98 7.41 9.29
C TYR A 417 3.28 6.13 8.84
N ASP A 418 4.00 5.01 8.77
CA ASP A 418 3.45 3.71 8.34
C ASP A 418 2.34 3.22 9.29
N HIS A 419 2.48 3.46 10.60
CA HIS A 419 1.49 3.05 11.58
C HIS A 419 0.23 3.94 11.59
N PHE A 420 0.38 5.27 11.54
CA PHE A 420 -0.72 6.20 11.80
C PHE A 420 -1.33 6.85 10.56
N SER A 421 -0.54 7.11 9.52
CA SER A 421 -0.97 7.97 8.41
C SER A 421 -1.95 7.28 7.47
N CYS A 422 -1.54 6.15 6.89
CA CYS A 422 -2.39 5.25 6.11
C CYS A 422 -2.73 4.02 6.97
N SER A 423 -3.19 4.27 8.20
CA SER A 423 -3.50 3.23 9.17
C SER A 423 -4.70 2.40 8.76
N GLY A 424 -4.77 1.16 9.26
CA GLY A 424 -5.93 0.29 9.07
C GLY A 424 -7.23 0.94 9.56
N ALA A 425 -7.20 1.66 10.69
CA ALA A 425 -8.36 2.34 11.24
C ALA A 425 -8.91 3.44 10.30
N SER A 426 -8.03 4.27 9.72
CA SER A 426 -8.45 5.31 8.76
C SER A 426 -9.10 4.69 7.52
N LEU A 427 -8.52 3.62 6.98
CA LEU A 427 -9.05 2.92 5.80
C LEU A 427 -10.40 2.26 6.07
N LEU A 428 -10.54 1.58 7.23
CA LEU A 428 -11.78 0.95 7.65
C LEU A 428 -12.88 1.99 7.84
N LEU A 429 -12.59 3.12 8.48
CA LEU A 429 -13.55 4.21 8.66
C LEU A 429 -14.03 4.79 7.32
N LEU A 430 -13.11 5.08 6.40
CA LEU A 430 -13.47 5.54 5.06
C LEU A 430 -14.35 4.52 4.33
N SER A 431 -14.07 3.23 4.50
CA SER A 431 -14.84 2.15 3.87
C SER A 431 -16.29 2.07 4.37
N ILE A 432 -16.51 2.36 5.66
CA ILE A 432 -17.85 2.44 6.25
C ILE A 432 -18.61 3.59 5.58
N PHE A 433 -18.04 4.79 5.57
CA PHE A 433 -18.71 5.96 5.00
C PHE A 433 -18.93 5.85 3.48
N GLN A 434 -18.00 5.27 2.73
CA GLN A 434 -18.16 4.97 1.31
C GLN A 434 -19.28 3.96 1.04
N SER A 435 -19.36 2.91 1.85
CA SER A 435 -20.43 1.92 1.79
C SER A 435 -21.78 2.53 2.13
N LEU A 436 -21.86 3.36 3.19
CA LEU A 436 -23.10 4.05 3.57
C LEU A 436 -23.56 5.05 2.51
N ALA A 437 -22.62 5.81 1.93
CA ALA A 437 -22.90 6.77 0.87
C ALA A 437 -23.53 6.08 -0.35
N ILE A 438 -22.98 4.95 -0.82
CA ILE A 438 -23.53 4.24 -1.99
C ILE A 438 -24.71 3.35 -1.64
N GLY A 439 -24.66 2.67 -0.50
CA GLY A 439 -25.66 1.71 -0.06
C GLY A 439 -27.02 2.36 0.23
N TRP A 440 -26.98 3.50 0.94
CA TRP A 440 -28.17 4.14 1.50
C TRP A 440 -28.48 5.51 0.91
N VAL A 441 -27.48 6.39 0.76
CA VAL A 441 -27.72 7.78 0.35
C VAL A 441 -27.93 7.87 -1.16
N TYR A 442 -26.96 7.38 -1.94
CA TYR A 442 -27.09 7.26 -3.39
C TYR A 442 -28.07 6.14 -3.78
N GLY A 443 -28.04 5.04 -3.02
CA GLY A 443 -28.90 3.88 -3.16
C GLY A 443 -28.28 2.76 -4.00
N ALA A 444 -28.10 1.58 -3.39
CA ALA A 444 -27.45 0.44 -4.03
C ALA A 444 -28.16 -0.07 -5.31
N GLU A 445 -29.48 0.12 -5.41
CA GLU A 445 -30.23 -0.26 -6.62
C GLU A 445 -29.88 0.64 -7.81
N ARG A 446 -29.72 1.94 -7.57
CA ARG A 446 -29.32 2.90 -8.61
C ARG A 446 -27.90 2.61 -9.06
N PHE A 447 -26.99 2.38 -8.10
CA PHE A 447 -25.61 2.04 -8.43
C PHE A 447 -25.50 0.70 -9.18
N SER A 448 -26.27 -0.31 -8.79
CA SER A 448 -26.37 -1.58 -9.52
C SER A 448 -26.91 -1.41 -10.94
N ALA A 449 -27.87 -0.48 -11.14
CA ALA A 449 -28.37 -0.13 -12.46
C ALA A 449 -27.32 0.59 -13.31
N ASN A 450 -26.50 1.46 -12.73
CA ASN A 450 -25.38 2.09 -13.44
C ASN A 450 -24.35 1.06 -13.92
N ILE A 451 -24.02 0.07 -13.08
CA ILE A 451 -23.13 -1.04 -13.48
C ILE A 451 -23.76 -1.84 -14.63
N ARG A 452 -25.08 -2.08 -14.59
CA ARG A 452 -25.80 -2.73 -15.68
C ARG A 452 -25.74 -1.90 -16.97
N ASP A 453 -25.87 -0.60 -16.89
CA ASP A 453 -25.80 0.30 -18.05
C ASP A 453 -24.43 0.24 -18.73
N MET A 454 -23.35 0.16 -17.94
CA MET A 454 -21.98 0.04 -18.46
C MET A 454 -21.64 -1.35 -18.99
N THR A 455 -22.03 -2.42 -18.28
CA THR A 455 -21.55 -3.80 -18.55
C THR A 455 -22.55 -4.64 -19.35
N GLY A 456 -23.81 -4.20 -19.44
CA GLY A 456 -24.91 -4.92 -20.08
C GLY A 456 -25.65 -5.92 -19.18
N TYR A 457 -25.14 -6.26 -17.99
CA TYR A 457 -25.75 -7.23 -17.09
C TYR A 457 -25.74 -6.78 -15.63
N ARG A 458 -26.66 -7.30 -14.82
CA ARG A 458 -26.80 -6.89 -13.42
C ARG A 458 -25.75 -7.59 -12.54
N PRO A 459 -25.05 -6.87 -11.64
CA PRO A 459 -24.19 -7.51 -10.66
C PRO A 459 -25.01 -8.37 -9.69
N LEU A 460 -24.36 -9.37 -9.08
CA LEU A 460 -25.01 -10.28 -8.14
C LEU A 460 -25.65 -9.51 -6.96
N PRO A 461 -26.81 -9.97 -6.43
CA PRO A 461 -27.47 -9.32 -5.30
C PRO A 461 -26.60 -9.19 -4.05
N VAL A 462 -25.62 -10.09 -3.87
CA VAL A 462 -24.66 -10.06 -2.75
C VAL A 462 -23.89 -8.74 -2.69
N PHE A 463 -23.53 -8.13 -3.82
CA PHE A 463 -22.83 -6.83 -3.83
C PHE A 463 -23.67 -5.72 -3.20
N LYS A 464 -24.97 -5.70 -3.50
CA LYS A 464 -25.91 -4.75 -2.90
C LYS A 464 -26.05 -4.98 -1.40
N LEU A 465 -26.07 -6.24 -0.96
CA LEU A 465 -26.12 -6.61 0.45
C LEU A 465 -24.84 -6.20 1.18
N CYS A 466 -23.68 -6.36 0.54
CA CYS A 466 -22.38 -5.92 1.06
C CYS A 466 -22.36 -4.41 1.28
N TRP A 467 -22.64 -3.61 0.24
CA TRP A 467 -22.61 -2.14 0.36
C TRP A 467 -23.62 -1.60 1.37
N LYS A 468 -24.80 -2.22 1.51
CA LYS A 468 -25.83 -1.76 2.47
C LYS A 468 -25.57 -2.17 3.91
N TYR A 469 -25.10 -3.38 4.15
CA TYR A 469 -25.10 -3.99 5.48
C TYR A 469 -23.79 -4.68 5.85
N LEU A 470 -23.32 -5.62 5.03
CA LEU A 470 -22.24 -6.52 5.46
C LEU A 470 -20.90 -5.80 5.57
N THR A 471 -20.53 -4.98 4.57
CA THR A 471 -19.27 -4.23 4.60
C THR A 471 -19.25 -3.23 5.76
N PRO A 472 -20.28 -2.36 5.95
CA PRO A 472 -20.35 -1.50 7.14
C PRO A 472 -20.29 -2.28 8.44
N ALA A 473 -21.05 -3.38 8.59
CA ALA A 473 -21.11 -4.14 9.83
C ALA A 473 -19.76 -4.80 10.17
N VAL A 474 -19.15 -5.47 9.20
CA VAL A 474 -17.83 -6.13 9.39
C VAL A 474 -16.77 -5.09 9.73
N CYS A 475 -16.73 -3.97 9.00
CA CYS A 475 -15.76 -2.91 9.25
C CYS A 475 -15.97 -2.27 10.63
N THR A 476 -17.22 -1.96 10.99
CA THR A 476 -17.61 -1.38 12.30
C THR A 476 -17.20 -2.29 13.47
N VAL A 477 -17.41 -3.61 13.35
CA VAL A 477 -17.01 -4.58 14.38
C VAL A 477 -15.50 -4.72 14.47
N SER A 478 -14.78 -4.55 13.36
CA SER A 478 -13.32 -4.70 13.31
C SER A 478 -12.52 -3.42 13.55
N ASP A 479 -13.15 -2.24 13.46
CA ASP A 479 -12.45 -0.95 13.50
C ASP A 479 -12.06 -0.59 14.95
N PRO A 480 -10.76 -0.51 15.29
CA PRO A 480 -10.31 -0.12 16.60
C PRO A 480 -10.81 1.26 16.99
N LEU A 481 -10.92 2.22 16.07
CA LEU A 481 -11.28 3.62 16.38
C LEU A 481 -12.72 3.72 16.91
N LEU A 482 -13.63 2.93 16.32
CA LEU A 482 -15.00 2.84 16.78
C LEU A 482 -15.09 2.03 18.07
N LEU A 483 -14.30 0.96 18.18
CA LEU A 483 -14.14 0.19 19.41
C LEU A 483 -13.55 1.02 20.54
N ILE A 484 -12.63 1.96 20.30
CA ILE A 484 -12.01 2.86 21.29
C ILE A 484 -13.05 3.90 21.76
N CYS A 485 -13.86 4.42 20.85
CA CYS A 485 -15.00 5.28 21.19
C CYS A 485 -16.07 4.54 22.02
N CYS A 486 -16.20 3.22 21.86
CA CYS A 486 -17.18 2.40 22.56
C CYS A 486 -16.61 1.63 23.78
N HIS A 487 -15.29 1.42 23.89
CA HIS A 487 -14.62 0.60 24.90
C HIS A 487 -13.09 0.81 24.92
N THR A 488 -12.54 1.20 26.08
CA THR A 488 -11.13 1.56 26.33
C THR A 488 -10.13 0.38 26.32
N VAL A 489 -10.20 -0.57 25.37
CA VAL A 489 -9.63 -1.91 25.66
C VAL A 489 -8.42 -2.37 24.85
N PHE A 490 -8.00 -1.76 23.73
CA PHE A 490 -6.76 -2.23 23.07
C PHE A 490 -5.92 -1.10 22.45
N TRP A 491 -5.28 -0.28 23.30
CA TRP A 491 -4.16 0.56 22.86
C TRP A 491 -2.84 -0.09 23.28
N SER A 492 -2.09 -0.60 22.30
CA SER A 492 -0.68 -0.94 22.50
C SER A 492 0.17 0.21 21.99
N PRO A 493 1.07 0.79 22.79
CA PRO A 493 1.92 1.87 22.32
C PRO A 493 2.85 1.36 21.20
N LEU A 494 3.13 2.22 20.22
CA LEU A 494 3.94 1.86 19.05
C LEU A 494 5.34 1.46 19.51
N ASN A 495 5.74 0.22 19.21
CA ASN A 495 7.09 -0.28 19.44
C ASN A 495 7.97 0.10 18.24
N LEU A 496 9.00 0.89 18.49
CA LEU A 496 9.94 1.40 17.50
C LEU A 496 11.13 0.45 17.26
N GLY A 497 11.12 -0.73 17.88
CA GLY A 497 12.20 -1.72 17.84
C GLY A 497 13.14 -1.61 19.05
N LYS A 498 13.88 -2.69 19.34
CA LYS A 498 14.82 -2.80 20.48
C LYS A 498 14.25 -2.41 21.85
N GLY A 499 12.94 -2.58 22.05
CA GLY A 499 12.27 -2.21 23.30
C GLY A 499 12.01 -0.71 23.46
N LEU A 500 12.31 0.11 22.45
CA LEU A 500 11.94 1.54 22.43
C LEU A 500 10.45 1.67 22.14
N VAL A 501 9.76 2.41 23.01
CA VAL A 501 8.35 2.73 22.87
C VAL A 501 8.23 4.18 22.44
N ALA A 502 7.34 4.46 21.47
CA ALA A 502 7.13 5.82 20.99
C ALA A 502 6.71 6.75 22.14
N PRO A 503 7.40 7.90 22.33
CA PRO A 503 7.04 8.85 23.38
C PRO A 503 5.67 9.50 23.09
N ALA A 504 5.10 10.14 24.11
CA ALA A 504 3.77 10.74 24.03
C ALA A 504 3.65 11.78 22.91
N TRP A 505 4.69 12.60 22.68
CA TRP A 505 4.69 13.59 21.61
C TRP A 505 4.65 12.95 20.22
N ALA A 506 5.35 11.82 20.03
CA ALA A 506 5.40 11.08 18.78
C ALA A 506 4.06 10.40 18.49
N THR A 507 3.42 9.88 19.54
CA THR A 507 2.06 9.33 19.46
C THR A 507 1.05 10.43 19.14
N ALA A 508 1.16 11.61 19.75
CA ALA A 508 0.31 12.76 19.43
C ALA A 508 0.49 13.21 17.97
N LEU A 509 1.74 13.24 17.47
CA LEU A 509 2.03 13.50 16.06
C LEU A 509 1.37 12.47 15.14
N GLY A 510 1.45 11.19 15.48
CA GLY A 510 0.75 10.11 14.78
C GLY A 510 -0.75 10.36 14.67
N TRP A 511 -1.40 10.71 15.79
CA TRP A 511 -2.82 11.05 15.78
C TRP A 511 -3.16 12.30 14.97
N LEU A 512 -2.30 13.31 14.96
CA LEU A 512 -2.47 14.47 14.09
C LEU A 512 -2.42 14.08 12.61
N LEU A 513 -1.56 13.14 12.22
CA LEU A 513 -1.53 12.59 10.86
C LEU A 513 -2.86 11.89 10.54
N THR A 514 -3.36 11.03 11.43
CA THR A 514 -4.66 10.36 11.26
C THR A 514 -5.81 11.35 11.14
N LEU A 515 -5.85 12.38 12.00
CA LEU A 515 -6.90 13.39 12.00
C LEU A 515 -6.85 14.29 10.77
N SER A 516 -5.67 14.52 10.18
CA SER A 516 -5.50 15.37 8.99
C SER A 516 -6.33 14.88 7.79
N SER A 517 -6.56 13.57 7.67
CA SER A 517 -7.40 12.99 6.62
C SER A 517 -8.83 12.74 7.11
N VAL A 518 -9.01 12.06 8.24
CA VAL A 518 -10.33 11.60 8.72
C VAL A 518 -11.25 12.78 9.07
N SER A 519 -10.71 13.87 9.62
CA SER A 519 -11.52 15.04 9.97
C SER A 519 -12.15 15.75 8.76
N LEU A 520 -11.64 15.51 7.55
CA LEU A 520 -12.22 16.08 6.32
C LEU A 520 -13.61 15.53 6.02
N LEU A 521 -13.98 14.36 6.56
CA LEU A 521 -15.33 13.80 6.41
C LEU A 521 -16.39 14.69 7.09
N PRO A 522 -16.34 14.93 8.42
CA PRO A 522 -17.30 15.83 9.07
C PRO A 522 -17.13 17.30 8.66
N ILE A 523 -15.89 17.78 8.47
CA ILE A 523 -15.65 19.18 8.07
C ILE A 523 -16.32 19.48 6.73
N TRP A 524 -16.17 18.58 5.74
CA TRP A 524 -16.83 18.76 4.44
C TRP A 524 -18.34 18.67 4.56
N ALA A 525 -18.86 17.71 5.33
CA ALA A 525 -20.30 17.59 5.52
C ALA A 525 -20.90 18.88 6.10
N ILE A 526 -20.28 19.44 7.14
CA ILE A 526 -20.70 20.71 7.75
C ILE A 526 -20.61 21.87 6.74
N TYR A 527 -19.50 21.97 6.00
CA TYR A 527 -19.32 22.98 4.97
C TYR A 527 -20.39 22.89 3.87
N ALA A 528 -20.66 21.67 3.38
CA ALA A 528 -21.66 21.42 2.34
C ALA A 528 -23.07 21.79 2.84
N LEU A 529 -23.41 21.45 4.09
CA LEU A 529 -24.68 21.83 4.70
C LEU A 529 -24.80 23.34 4.89
N ALA A 530 -23.73 24.02 5.31
CA ALA A 530 -23.73 25.46 5.59
C ALA A 530 -23.76 26.33 4.32
N THR A 531 -23.23 25.83 3.20
CA THR A 531 -23.14 26.58 1.94
C THR A 531 -24.31 26.34 0.99
N THR A 532 -25.05 25.23 1.12
CA THR A 532 -26.26 25.01 0.32
C THR A 532 -27.41 25.86 0.83
N PRO A 533 -27.96 26.80 0.02
CA PRO A 533 -29.11 27.60 0.41
C PRO A 533 -30.38 26.73 0.47
N GLY A 534 -31.10 26.73 1.60
CA GLY A 534 -32.35 26.01 1.76
C GLY A 534 -32.64 25.63 3.22
N THR A 535 -33.82 25.06 3.46
CA THR A 535 -34.15 24.39 4.72
C THR A 535 -33.60 22.95 4.73
N LEU A 536 -33.38 22.35 5.91
CA LEU A 536 -32.91 20.97 6.04
C LEU A 536 -33.72 19.95 5.21
N SER A 537 -35.02 20.18 5.02
CA SER A 537 -35.90 19.34 4.17
C SER A 537 -35.66 19.54 2.67
N THR A 538 -35.36 20.75 2.20
CA THR A 538 -34.98 20.99 0.80
C THR A 538 -33.55 20.52 0.51
N LEU A 539 -32.66 20.53 1.50
CA LEU A 539 -31.37 19.87 1.43
C LEU A 539 -31.50 18.36 1.21
N ALA A 540 -32.36 17.68 1.97
CA ALA A 540 -32.60 16.23 1.79
C ALA A 540 -33.08 15.89 0.36
N LEU A 541 -33.79 16.81 -0.30
CA LEU A 541 -34.18 16.69 -1.71
C LEU A 541 -33.05 17.02 -2.70
N HIS A 542 -32.17 17.98 -2.39
CA HIS A 542 -31.01 18.35 -3.22
C HIS A 542 -29.88 17.30 -3.19
N TYR A 543 -29.73 16.63 -2.04
CA TYR A 543 -28.83 15.49 -1.84
C TYR A 543 -29.51 14.14 -2.13
N SER A 544 -30.80 14.14 -2.50
CA SER A 544 -31.45 13.00 -3.13
C SER A 544 -30.86 12.83 -4.53
N PRO A 545 -30.53 11.60 -4.97
CA PRO A 545 -29.73 11.44 -6.16
C PRO A 545 -30.48 11.98 -7.38
N GLY A 546 -29.88 12.94 -8.09
CA GLY A 546 -30.37 13.46 -9.36
C GLY A 546 -30.49 12.36 -10.42
N LEU A 547 -31.31 12.61 -11.44
CA LEU A 547 -31.56 11.70 -12.57
C LEU A 547 -30.26 11.12 -13.16
N PRO A 548 -30.32 9.90 -13.77
CA PRO A 548 -29.18 9.33 -14.49
C PRO A 548 -28.60 10.35 -15.49
N LEU A 549 -27.27 10.36 -15.63
CA LEU A 549 -26.56 11.20 -16.60
C LEU A 549 -27.22 10.99 -17.97
N THR A 550 -27.76 12.06 -18.55
CA THR A 550 -28.42 12.00 -19.87
C THR A 550 -27.40 11.60 -20.94
N GLU A 551 -27.83 10.96 -22.04
CA GLU A 551 -26.93 10.51 -23.12
C GLU A 551 -25.96 11.60 -23.62
N LYS A 552 -26.33 12.88 -23.54
CA LYS A 552 -25.46 14.02 -23.86
C LYS A 552 -24.26 14.22 -22.92
N GLN A 553 -24.28 13.68 -21.71
CA GLN A 553 -23.17 13.71 -20.75
C GLN A 553 -22.27 12.47 -20.84
N LYS A 554 -22.62 11.49 -21.68
CA LYS A 554 -21.84 10.27 -21.93
C LYS A 554 -20.75 10.45 -23.01
N GLU A 555 -20.72 11.59 -23.69
CA GLU A 555 -19.60 12.00 -24.54
C GLU A 555 -18.55 12.77 -23.73
N PRO A 556 -17.25 12.63 -24.03
CA PRO A 556 -16.23 13.47 -23.41
C PRO A 556 -16.61 14.92 -23.67
N ILE A 557 -16.86 15.70 -22.61
CA ILE A 557 -17.28 17.10 -22.67
C ILE A 557 -16.26 17.87 -23.53
N THR A 558 -16.61 18.05 -24.80
CA THR A 558 -15.82 18.82 -25.77
C THR A 558 -16.56 20.12 -26.15
N ASP A 559 -17.86 20.25 -25.84
CA ASP A 559 -18.70 21.32 -26.39
C ASP A 559 -19.29 22.33 -25.37
N MET A 560 -18.76 22.44 -24.15
CA MET A 560 -19.10 23.58 -23.25
C MET A 560 -18.09 24.73 -23.32
N ILE A 561 -17.50 25.01 -24.50
CA ILE A 561 -16.50 26.08 -24.69
C ILE A 561 -17.07 27.33 -25.39
N GLN A 562 -18.31 27.34 -25.87
CA GLN A 562 -18.91 28.53 -26.47
C GLN A 562 -20.15 28.99 -25.70
N ASN A 563 -19.92 29.79 -24.65
CA ASN A 563 -20.68 31.01 -24.36
C ASN A 563 -20.17 31.65 -23.05
N PRO A 564 -19.37 32.72 -23.12
CA PRO A 564 -19.17 33.61 -21.99
C PRO A 564 -20.38 34.56 -21.95
N ILE A 565 -21.24 34.42 -20.95
CA ILE A 565 -22.23 35.47 -20.65
C ILE A 565 -21.68 36.30 -19.50
N THR A 566 -21.15 37.45 -19.92
CA THR A 566 -21.17 38.78 -19.29
C THR A 566 -21.79 38.93 -17.92
#